data_AF-A0A8T8C3I7-F1
#
_entry.id   AF-A0A8T8C3I7-F1
#
_cell.length_a   1.000
_cell.length_b   1.000
_cell.length_c   1.000
_cell.angle_alpha   90.00
_cell.angle_beta   90.00
_cell.angle_gamma   90.00
#
_symmetry.space_group_name_H-M   'P 1'
#
loop_
_entity.id
_entity.type
_entity.pdbx_description
1 polymer ?
#
loop_
_entity_poly.entity_id
_entity_poly.type
_entity_poly.pdbx_seq_one_letter_code
_entity_poly.pdbx_strand_id
1 'polypeptide(L)'
;MASMKRPRLKDVQALAGHRLALTFINDQRYVLDMSADVQAFPGLQPLKADEAFAQAHVGDDGWTVEWPELDIQIGADTLYLDAQAQAATDENTRIFIGWRARTGLPLAQAAQALGVSPRSITRYSNAREATPRTLALACLGWDALQQDLKVAERRPTYKADKQDD
;
A
#
# COMPACT_ATOMS: atom_id res chain seq x y z
N MET A 1 -18.27 7.81 9.46
CA MET A 1 -18.66 7.38 8.10
C MET A 1 -18.32 5.91 7.93
N ALA A 2 -19.20 5.11 7.31
CA ALA A 2 -18.95 3.69 7.16
C ALA A 2 -17.85 3.44 6.12
N SER A 3 -16.72 2.85 6.53
CA SER A 3 -15.73 2.24 5.64
C SER A 3 -16.40 1.43 4.54
N MET A 4 -16.10 1.72 3.27
CA MET A 4 -16.58 0.92 2.15
C MET A 4 -15.96 -0.46 2.21
N LYS A 5 -16.80 -1.50 2.27
CA LYS A 5 -16.36 -2.90 2.29
C LYS A 5 -15.79 -3.33 0.92
N ARG A 6 -16.21 -2.64 -0.14
CA ARG A 6 -15.79 -2.80 -1.54
C ARG A 6 -15.74 -1.40 -2.17
N PRO A 7 -14.62 -0.67 -2.06
CA PRO A 7 -14.52 0.66 -2.64
C PRO A 7 -14.60 0.56 -4.17
N ARG A 8 -15.41 1.43 -4.77
CA ARG A 8 -15.51 1.61 -6.22
C ARG A 8 -15.32 3.09 -6.55
N LEU A 9 -14.62 3.35 -7.64
CA LEU A 9 -14.39 4.69 -8.16
C LEU A 9 -15.60 5.14 -8.97
N LYS A 10 -16.01 6.38 -8.70
CA LYS A 10 -16.94 7.14 -9.51
C LYS A 10 -16.20 7.95 -10.58
N ASP A 11 -15.02 8.46 -10.22
CA ASP A 11 -14.19 9.29 -11.09
C ASP A 11 -12.72 9.25 -10.63
N VAL A 12 -11.80 9.46 -11.57
CA VAL A 12 -10.37 9.67 -11.31
C VAL A 12 -9.84 10.77 -12.21
N GLN A 13 -9.05 11.67 -11.64
CA GLN A 13 -8.34 12.70 -12.38
C GLN A 13 -6.85 12.65 -12.04
N ALA A 14 -6.01 12.52 -13.07
CA ALA A 14 -4.57 12.70 -12.93
C ALA A 14 -4.22 14.18 -12.72
N LEU A 15 -3.40 14.44 -11.71
CA LEU A 15 -2.88 15.75 -11.33
C LEU A 15 -1.36 15.77 -11.50
N ALA A 16 -0.79 16.97 -11.59
CA ALA A 16 0.66 17.17 -11.67
C ALA A 16 1.40 16.58 -10.46
N GLY A 17 2.59 16.01 -10.73
CA GLY A 17 3.44 15.37 -9.73
C GLY A 17 3.00 13.97 -9.35
N HIS A 18 2.48 13.19 -10.30
CA HIS A 18 2.05 11.80 -10.12
C HIS A 18 0.99 11.63 -9.02
N ARG A 19 0.02 12.55 -8.98
CA ARG A 19 -1.08 12.52 -8.00
C ARG A 19 -2.40 12.14 -8.66
N LEU A 20 -3.23 11.36 -7.99
CA LEU A 20 -4.59 11.05 -8.42
C LEU A 20 -5.61 11.72 -7.49
N ALA A 21 -6.51 12.52 -8.05
CA ALA A 21 -7.76 12.88 -7.39
C ALA A 21 -8.77 11.76 -7.61
N LEU A 22 -9.09 11.04 -6.53
CA LEU A 22 -9.99 9.89 -6.52
C LEU A 22 -11.34 10.33 -5.97
N THR A 23 -12.43 10.06 -6.71
CA THR A 23 -13.80 10.19 -6.19
C THR A 23 -14.42 8.80 -6.15
N PHE A 24 -14.86 8.38 -4.97
CA PHE A 24 -15.54 7.08 -4.80
C PHE A 24 -17.06 7.21 -4.93
N ILE A 25 -17.74 6.09 -5.13
CA ILE A 25 -19.21 6.02 -5.34
C ILE A 25 -20.05 6.59 -4.18
N ASN A 26 -19.47 6.75 -2.99
CA ASN A 26 -20.11 7.40 -1.84
C ASN A 26 -19.75 8.89 -1.70
N ASP A 27 -19.23 9.49 -2.77
CA ASP A 27 -18.75 10.87 -2.87
C ASP A 27 -17.55 11.22 -1.96
N GLN A 28 -16.93 10.24 -1.30
CA GLN A 28 -15.64 10.47 -0.64
C GLN A 28 -14.57 10.80 -1.68
N ARG A 29 -13.77 11.82 -1.38
CA ARG A 29 -12.69 12.30 -2.23
C ARG A 29 -11.36 12.23 -1.52
N TYR A 30 -10.34 11.77 -2.23
CA TYR A 30 -8.97 11.76 -1.75
C TYR A 30 -8.02 12.25 -2.84
N VAL A 31 -6.89 12.82 -2.42
CA VAL A 31 -5.74 13.04 -3.30
C VAL A 31 -4.67 12.05 -2.86
N LEU A 32 -4.32 11.13 -3.76
CA LEU A 32 -3.27 10.14 -3.55
C LEU A 32 -2.01 10.59 -4.29
N ASP A 33 -0.88 10.65 -3.59
CA ASP A 33 0.43 10.87 -4.18
C ASP A 33 1.12 9.54 -4.48
N MET A 34 1.39 9.29 -5.76
CA MET A 34 2.05 8.07 -6.24
C MET A 34 3.50 8.29 -6.65
N SER A 35 4.06 9.48 -6.40
CA SER A 35 5.42 9.83 -6.85
C SER A 35 6.49 8.87 -6.31
N ALA A 36 6.34 8.41 -5.07
CA ALA A 36 7.22 7.40 -4.48
C ALA A 36 7.03 6.01 -5.10
N ASP A 37 5.79 5.60 -5.33
CA ASP A 37 5.45 4.26 -5.85
C ASP A 37 5.92 4.09 -7.30
N VAL A 38 5.72 5.11 -8.13
CA VAL A 38 6.18 5.17 -9.51
C VAL A 38 7.71 5.09 -9.61
N GLN A 39 8.43 5.54 -8.58
CA GLN A 39 9.89 5.38 -8.49
C GLN A 39 10.31 4.00 -7.96
N ALA A 40 9.59 3.47 -6.98
CA ALA A 40 9.96 2.25 -6.26
C ALA A 40 9.63 0.97 -7.03
N PHE A 41 8.50 0.93 -7.75
CA PHE A 41 8.01 -0.30 -8.37
C PHE A 41 8.36 -0.38 -9.87
N PRO A 42 9.10 -1.42 -10.31
CA PRO A 42 9.46 -1.58 -11.72
C PRO A 42 8.27 -1.59 -12.69
N GLY A 43 7.15 -2.21 -12.29
CA GLY A 43 5.94 -2.26 -13.11
C GLY A 43 5.25 -0.90 -13.33
N LEU A 44 5.54 0.09 -12.47
CA LEU A 44 4.98 1.45 -12.59
C LEU A 44 5.94 2.42 -13.26
N GLN A 45 7.15 1.99 -13.64
CA GLN A 45 8.12 2.88 -14.29
C GLN A 45 7.61 3.58 -15.56
N PRO A 46 6.76 2.97 -16.42
CA PRO A 46 6.18 3.67 -17.57
C PRO A 46 5.40 4.92 -17.18
N LEU A 47 4.83 4.95 -15.97
CA LEU A 47 4.09 6.09 -15.42
C LEU A 47 4.98 7.26 -14.96
N LYS A 48 6.31 7.14 -15.04
CA LYS A 48 7.22 8.28 -14.74
C LYS A 48 7.02 9.44 -15.72
N ALA A 49 6.62 9.16 -16.96
CA ALA A 49 6.29 10.19 -17.92
C ALA A 49 4.94 10.82 -17.56
N ASP A 50 4.92 12.15 -17.35
CA ASP A 50 3.72 12.88 -16.94
C ASP A 50 2.56 12.70 -17.94
N GLU A 51 2.86 12.69 -19.24
CA GLU A 51 1.87 12.46 -20.30
C GLU A 51 1.26 11.07 -20.22
N ALA A 52 2.07 10.05 -19.91
CA ALA A 52 1.61 8.68 -19.73
C ALA A 52 0.74 8.56 -18.46
N PHE A 53 1.17 9.15 -17.35
CA PHE A 53 0.40 9.18 -16.11
C PHE A 53 -0.94 9.90 -16.28
N ALA A 54 -0.99 10.96 -17.08
CA ALA A 54 -2.19 11.74 -17.34
C ALA A 54 -3.33 10.96 -18.03
N GLN A 55 -3.02 9.81 -18.65
CA GLN A 55 -4.02 8.95 -19.30
C GLN A 55 -4.85 8.10 -18.32
N ALA A 56 -4.63 8.23 -17.02
CA ALA A 56 -5.36 7.51 -15.98
C ALA A 56 -6.87 7.69 -16.15
N HIS A 57 -7.63 6.60 -16.18
CA HIS A 57 -9.08 6.65 -16.16
C HIS A 57 -9.66 5.49 -15.33
N VAL A 58 -10.95 5.61 -15.01
CA VAL A 58 -11.68 4.57 -14.29
C VAL A 58 -11.92 3.39 -15.23
N GLY A 59 -11.44 2.22 -14.81
CA GLY A 59 -11.65 0.96 -15.50
C GLY A 59 -12.62 0.03 -14.75
N ASP A 60 -12.94 -1.09 -15.38
CA ASP A 60 -13.78 -2.17 -14.84
C ASP A 60 -14.95 -1.67 -13.98
N ASP A 61 -15.83 -0.82 -14.50
CA ASP A 61 -17.01 -0.32 -13.76
C ASP A 61 -16.63 0.27 -12.36
N GLY A 62 -15.49 0.95 -12.24
CA GLY A 62 -15.02 1.54 -10.99
C GLY A 62 -14.19 0.61 -10.10
N TRP A 63 -13.84 -0.60 -10.54
CA TRP A 63 -12.98 -1.51 -9.77
C TRP A 63 -11.51 -1.18 -9.88
N THR A 64 -11.09 -0.43 -10.91
CA THR A 64 -9.68 -0.17 -11.22
C THR A 64 -9.46 1.28 -11.67
N VAL A 65 -8.22 1.75 -11.55
CA VAL A 65 -7.66 2.82 -12.39
C VAL A 65 -6.74 2.16 -13.39
N GLU A 66 -6.88 2.53 -14.65
CA GLU A 66 -6.19 1.89 -15.77
C GLU A 66 -5.40 2.88 -16.61
N TRP A 67 -4.30 2.37 -17.16
CA TRP A 67 -3.51 2.95 -18.24
C TRP A 67 -3.38 1.88 -19.35
N PRO A 68 -4.39 1.73 -20.23
CA PRO A 68 -4.47 0.62 -21.18
C PRO A 68 -3.31 0.56 -22.18
N GLU A 69 -2.81 1.72 -22.62
CA GLU A 69 -1.65 1.77 -23.53
C GLU A 69 -0.37 1.19 -22.90
N LEU A 70 -0.32 1.14 -21.56
CA LEU A 70 0.82 0.65 -20.78
C LEU A 70 0.58 -0.73 -20.17
N ASP A 71 -0.62 -1.32 -20.36
CA ASP A 71 -1.06 -2.56 -19.71
C ASP A 71 -0.93 -2.50 -18.18
N ILE A 72 -1.29 -1.36 -17.58
CA ILE A 72 -1.26 -1.16 -16.13
C ILE A 72 -2.68 -0.99 -15.61
N GLN A 73 -3.05 -1.79 -14.61
CA GLN A 73 -4.24 -1.56 -13.79
C GLN A 73 -3.87 -1.57 -12.30
N ILE A 74 -4.57 -0.74 -11.52
CA ILE A 74 -4.46 -0.73 -10.06
C ILE A 74 -5.85 -0.81 -9.46
N GLY A 75 -6.06 -1.75 -8.54
CA GLY A 75 -7.35 -1.95 -7.87
C GLY A 75 -7.78 -0.75 -7.02
N ALA A 76 -9.06 -0.42 -7.08
CA ALA A 76 -9.67 0.66 -6.28
C ALA A 76 -9.57 0.41 -4.78
N ASP A 77 -9.44 -0.84 -4.34
CA ASP A 77 -9.19 -1.22 -2.95
C ASP A 77 -7.80 -0.83 -2.47
N THR A 78 -6.78 -1.08 -3.29
CA THR A 78 -5.40 -0.68 -3.03
C THR A 78 -5.31 0.84 -2.97
N LEU A 79 -5.82 1.53 -4.00
CA LEU A 79 -5.85 3.00 -4.05
C LEU A 79 -6.61 3.61 -2.86
N TYR A 80 -7.72 3.01 -2.43
CA TYR A 80 -8.48 3.47 -1.27
C TYR A 80 -7.71 3.33 0.05
N LEU A 81 -6.96 2.24 0.22
CA LEU A 81 -6.13 2.03 1.40
C LEU A 81 -4.95 3.00 1.44
N ASP A 82 -4.26 3.18 0.32
CA ASP A 82 -3.13 4.12 0.23
C ASP A 82 -3.58 5.56 0.43
N ALA A 83 -4.70 5.94 -0.17
CA ALA A 83 -5.26 7.28 -0.04
C ALA A 83 -5.69 7.58 1.41
N GLN A 84 -6.27 6.60 2.10
CA GLN A 84 -6.58 6.73 3.53
C GLN A 84 -5.31 6.81 4.38
N ALA A 85 -4.25 6.06 4.04
CA ALA A 85 -2.98 6.14 4.75
C ALA A 85 -2.39 7.55 4.66
N GLN A 86 -2.34 8.13 3.46
CA GLN A 86 -1.81 9.48 3.25
C GLN A 86 -2.69 10.56 3.89
N ALA A 87 -4.02 10.39 3.82
CA ALA A 87 -4.96 11.32 4.42
C ALA A 87 -5.07 11.22 5.95
N ALA A 88 -4.50 10.17 6.57
CA ALA A 88 -4.55 10.00 8.02
C ALA A 88 -3.90 11.20 8.71
N THR A 89 -4.63 11.82 9.64
CA THR A 89 -4.18 13.00 10.39
C THR A 89 -3.24 12.65 11.53
N ASP A 90 -3.24 11.41 11.99
CA ASP A 90 -2.33 10.92 13.03
C ASP A 90 -1.27 9.97 12.46
N GLU A 91 -0.03 10.17 12.93
CA GLU A 91 1.15 9.45 12.44
C GLU A 91 1.05 7.93 12.65
N ASN A 92 0.48 7.49 13.77
CA ASN A 92 0.37 6.07 14.07
C ASN A 92 -0.55 5.36 13.08
N THR A 93 -1.69 5.98 12.75
CA THR A 93 -2.63 5.45 11.74
C THR A 93 -2.01 5.47 10.35
N ARG A 94 -1.26 6.52 10.00
CA ARG A 94 -0.49 6.56 8.75
C ARG A 94 0.49 5.39 8.65
N ILE A 95 1.28 5.15 9.71
CA ILE A 95 2.22 4.04 9.79
C ILE A 95 1.50 2.70 9.60
N PHE A 96 0.41 2.48 10.35
CA PHE A 96 -0.30 1.20 10.33
C PHE A 96 -1.01 0.91 9.01
N ILE A 97 -1.75 1.88 8.45
CA ILE A 97 -2.45 1.69 7.17
C ILE A 97 -1.43 1.55 6.04
N GLY A 98 -0.38 2.38 6.03
CA GLY A 98 0.71 2.26 5.06
C GLY A 98 1.41 0.90 5.14
N TRP A 99 1.65 0.38 6.35
CA TRP A 99 2.19 -0.97 6.54
C TRP A 99 1.25 -2.06 6.02
N ARG A 100 -0.06 -1.93 6.26
CA ARG A 100 -1.09 -2.87 5.73
C ARG A 100 -1.10 -2.89 4.21
N ALA A 101 -1.01 -1.74 3.56
CA ALA A 101 -1.01 -1.64 2.11
C ALA A 101 0.29 -2.20 1.50
N ARG A 102 1.46 -1.77 1.99
CA ARG A 102 2.76 -2.21 1.46
C ARG A 102 3.05 -3.69 1.63
N THR A 103 2.64 -4.29 2.76
CA THR A 103 2.90 -5.71 3.01
C THR A 103 1.96 -6.65 2.27
N GLY A 104 0.75 -6.19 1.93
CA GLY A 104 -0.27 -7.02 1.28
C GLY A 104 -0.69 -8.26 2.09
N LEU A 105 -0.32 -8.37 3.36
CA LEU A 105 -0.54 -9.59 4.14
C LEU A 105 -2.04 -9.85 4.34
N PRO A 106 -2.50 -11.12 4.21
CA PRO A 106 -3.83 -11.52 4.63
C PRO A 106 -4.07 -11.17 6.10
N LEU A 107 -5.33 -10.91 6.47
CA LEU A 107 -5.71 -10.45 7.82
C LEU A 107 -5.11 -11.32 8.94
N ALA A 108 -5.15 -12.64 8.79
CA ALA A 108 -4.62 -13.58 9.77
C ALA A 108 -3.09 -13.50 9.88
N GLN A 109 -2.38 -13.34 8.76
CA GLN A 109 -0.92 -13.24 8.74
C GLN A 109 -0.45 -11.90 9.33
N ALA A 110 -1.17 -10.81 9.06
CA ALA A 110 -0.88 -9.52 9.68
C ALA A 110 -1.11 -9.54 11.19
N ALA A 111 -2.16 -10.21 11.64
CA ALA A 111 -2.42 -10.42 13.07
C ALA A 111 -1.28 -11.19 13.74
N GLN A 112 -0.82 -12.28 13.11
CA GLN A 112 0.32 -13.06 13.57
C GLN A 112 1.63 -12.24 13.58
N ALA A 113 1.91 -11.50 12.50
CA ALA A 113 3.10 -10.67 12.36
C ALA A 113 3.25 -9.63 13.48
N LEU A 114 2.13 -9.02 13.89
CA LEU A 114 2.11 -7.98 14.92
C LEU A 114 1.81 -8.52 16.32
N GLY A 115 1.56 -9.82 16.48
CA GLY A 115 1.23 -10.42 17.77
C GLY A 115 -0.10 -9.96 18.36
N VAL A 116 -1.10 -9.67 17.52
CA VAL A 116 -2.42 -9.16 17.93
C VAL A 116 -3.56 -9.99 17.34
N SER A 117 -4.79 -9.76 17.80
CA SER A 117 -5.96 -10.46 17.24
C SER A 117 -6.34 -9.93 15.85
N PRO A 118 -6.92 -10.77 14.96
CA PRO A 118 -7.48 -10.31 13.68
C PRO A 118 -8.50 -9.18 13.84
N ARG A 119 -9.25 -9.18 14.94
CA ARG A 119 -10.19 -8.11 15.29
C ARG A 119 -9.49 -6.77 15.50
N SER A 120 -8.29 -6.77 16.09
CA SER A 120 -7.49 -5.55 16.29
C SER A 120 -7.01 -5.00 14.94
N ILE A 121 -6.56 -5.86 14.04
CA ILE A 121 -6.18 -5.44 12.68
C ILE A 121 -7.37 -4.80 11.96
N THR A 122 -8.53 -5.45 11.96
CA THR A 122 -9.74 -4.92 11.31
C THR A 122 -10.20 -3.60 11.91
N ARG A 123 -10.11 -3.43 13.23
CA ARG A 123 -10.51 -2.22 13.94
C ARG A 123 -9.77 -0.99 13.40
N TYR A 124 -8.45 -1.09 13.26
CA TYR A 124 -7.61 0.05 12.88
C TYR A 124 -7.42 0.19 11.36
N SER A 125 -7.71 -0.84 10.55
CA SER A 125 -7.50 -0.81 9.08
C SER A 125 -8.36 0.21 8.33
N ASN A 126 -9.45 0.67 8.94
CA ASN A 126 -10.41 1.56 8.29
C ASN A 126 -10.30 3.02 8.78
N ALA A 127 -9.20 3.38 9.44
CA ALA A 127 -8.96 4.71 10.04
C ALA A 127 -10.09 5.24 10.96
N ARG A 128 -11.00 4.37 11.44
CA ARG A 128 -12.14 4.80 12.28
C ARG A 128 -11.74 5.09 13.72
N GLU A 129 -10.72 4.37 14.19
CA GLU A 129 -10.13 4.53 15.50
C GLU A 129 -8.66 4.84 15.29
N ALA A 130 -8.13 5.78 16.07
CA ALA A 130 -6.71 6.12 16.03
C ALA A 130 -5.88 4.88 16.40
N THR A 131 -4.85 4.61 15.61
CA THR A 131 -3.98 3.46 15.84
C THR A 131 -3.14 3.68 17.10
N PRO A 132 -3.11 2.71 18.05
CA PRO A 132 -2.25 2.79 19.22
C PRO A 132 -0.78 2.88 18.82
N ARG A 133 -0.01 3.69 19.55
CA ARG A 133 1.44 3.84 19.34
C ARG A 133 2.17 2.49 19.38
N THR A 134 1.75 1.59 20.26
CA THR A 134 2.33 0.24 20.38
C THR A 134 2.19 -0.56 19.09
N LEU A 135 1.04 -0.45 18.42
CA LEU A 135 0.77 -1.15 17.17
C LEU A 135 1.56 -0.54 16.01
N ALA A 136 1.67 0.79 15.94
CA ALA A 136 2.51 1.47 14.96
C ALA A 136 4.00 1.09 15.11
N LEU A 137 4.53 1.09 16.34
CA LEU A 137 5.90 0.66 16.62
C LEU A 137 6.13 -0.81 16.26
N ALA A 138 5.15 -1.69 16.48
CA ALA A 138 5.24 -3.09 16.06
C ALA A 138 5.35 -3.22 14.53
N CYS A 139 4.65 -2.39 13.76
CA CYS A 139 4.77 -2.36 12.29
C CYS A 139 6.19 -1.97 11.86
N LEU A 140 6.73 -0.89 12.43
CA LEU A 140 8.10 -0.43 12.15
C LEU A 140 9.14 -1.48 12.55
N GLY A 141 8.98 -2.10 13.72
CA GLY A 141 9.86 -3.15 14.20
C GLY A 141 9.82 -4.40 13.30
N TRP A 142 8.64 -4.77 12.82
CA TRP A 142 8.50 -5.88 11.87
C TRP A 142 9.22 -5.58 10.55
N ASP A 143 9.02 -4.39 9.97
CA ASP A 143 9.71 -3.98 8.74
C ASP A 143 11.24 -4.01 8.90
N ALA A 144 11.77 -3.53 10.02
CA ALA A 144 13.20 -3.56 10.33
C ALA A 144 13.75 -4.99 10.38
N LEU A 145 13.05 -5.90 11.05
CA LEU A 145 13.45 -7.31 11.12
C LEU A 145 13.44 -7.99 9.75
N GLN A 146 12.49 -7.65 8.87
CA GLN A 146 12.45 -8.19 7.50
C GLN A 146 13.60 -7.67 6.63
N GLN A 147 14.02 -6.41 6.82
CA GLN A 147 15.19 -5.88 6.13
C GLN A 147 16.47 -6.61 6.56
N ASP A 148 16.64 -6.83 7.86
CA ASP A 148 17.80 -7.57 8.39
C ASP A 148 17.85 -9.02 7.88
N LEU A 149 16.71 -9.71 7.81
CA LEU A 149 16.63 -11.06 7.24
C LEU A 149 17.04 -11.07 5.76
N LYS A 150 16.55 -10.13 4.96
CA LYS A 150 16.94 -10.00 3.54
C LYS A 150 18.43 -9.67 3.37
N VAL A 151 19.01 -8.91 4.29
CA VAL A 151 20.47 -8.64 4.30
C VAL A 151 21.26 -9.90 4.67
N ALA A 152 20.78 -10.69 5.63
CA ALA A 152 21.41 -11.95 6.02
C ALA A 152 21.41 -12.99 4.90
N GLU A 153 20.30 -13.14 4.17
CA GLU A 153 20.17 -14.05 3.02
C GLU A 153 21.08 -13.67 1.84
N ARG A 154 21.42 -12.38 1.70
CA ARG A 154 22.33 -11.89 0.63
C ARG A 154 23.81 -12.11 0.94
N ARG A 155 24.18 -12.46 2.17
CA ARG A 155 25.58 -12.79 2.47
C ARG A 155 25.88 -14.17 1.88
N PRO A 156 26.96 -14.33 1.09
CA PRO A 156 27.32 -15.64 0.57
C PRO A 156 27.53 -16.58 1.76
N THR A 157 26.76 -17.66 1.80
CA THR A 157 27.00 -18.74 2.74
C THR A 157 28.38 -19.29 2.41
N TYR A 158 29.32 -19.12 3.33
CA TYR A 158 30.64 -19.73 3.19
C TYR A 158 30.42 -21.25 3.12
N LYS A 159 30.64 -21.84 1.94
CA LYS A 159 30.77 -23.28 1.81
C LYS A 159 32.00 -23.67 2.62
N ALA A 160 31.81 -24.40 3.71
CA ALA A 160 32.90 -25.12 4.33
C ALA A 160 33.27 -26.25 3.35
N ASP A 161 34.35 -26.06 2.60
CA ASP A 161 34.94 -27.17 1.85
C ASP A 161 35.40 -28.21 2.87
N LYS A 162 34.70 -29.35 2.87
CA LYS A 162 35.16 -30.55 3.54
C LYS A 162 36.26 -31.12 2.66
N GLN A 163 37.50 -30.98 3.12
CA GLN A 163 38.64 -31.69 2.56
C GLN A 163 38.55 -33.12 3.09
N ASP A 164 38.07 -34.04 2.25
CA ASP A 164 38.18 -35.47 2.52
C ASP A 164 39.60 -35.92 2.10
N ASP A 165 40.39 -36.38 3.08
CA ASP A 165 41.67 -37.09 2.93
C ASP A 165 41.42 -38.61 2.83
#